data_AF-A0A7X6VKT9-F1
#
_entry.id   AF-A0A7X6VKT9-F1
#
_cell.length_a   1.000
_cell.length_b   1.000
_cell.length_c   1.000
_cell.angle_alpha   90.00
_cell.angle_beta   90.00
_cell.angle_gamma   90.00
#
_symmetry.space_group_name_H-M   'P 1'
#
loop_
_entity.id
_entity.type
_entity.pdbx_description
1 polymer ?
#
loop_
_entity_poly.entity_id
_entity_poly.type
_entity_poly.pdbx_seq_one_letter_code
_entity_poly.pdbx_strand_id
1 'polypeptide(L)'
;SWVVLMTVVGAALPVWAGGAAILLVGISSGIRGVFVLAGVTALAPKESRGAIFGAMNMTVVLTAVVFQWGTGLIINLYPSLAPGVYPPEGYRAGFLAVTGAMGLSLLVLRMLGKEPLGSSSAP
;
A
#
# COMPACT_ATOMS: atom_id res chain seq x y z
N SER A 1 5.04 9.80 -3.69
CA SER A 1 6.23 9.02 -3.25
C SER A 1 6.43 7.77 -4.10
N TRP A 2 5.41 6.91 -4.30
CA TRP A 2 5.53 5.69 -5.11
C TRP A 2 6.06 5.92 -6.55
N VAL A 3 5.54 6.94 -7.25
CA VAL A 3 6.04 7.30 -8.60
C VAL A 3 7.52 7.68 -8.57
N VAL A 4 7.99 8.38 -7.54
CA VAL A 4 9.41 8.75 -7.39
C VAL A 4 10.26 7.49 -7.25
N LEU A 5 9.83 6.52 -6.44
CA LEU A 5 10.51 5.23 -6.33
C LEU A 5 10.57 4.51 -7.68
N MET A 6 9.46 4.49 -8.43
CA MET A 6 9.42 3.87 -9.76
C MET A 6 10.36 4.57 -10.76
N THR A 7 10.45 5.90 -10.72
CA THR A 7 11.38 6.66 -11.57
C THR A 7 12.83 6.35 -11.23
N VAL A 8 13.18 6.32 -9.94
CA VAL A 8 14.53 6.01 -9.47
C VAL A 8 14.96 4.61 -9.88
N VAL A 9 14.07 3.62 -9.71
CA VAL A 9 14.31 2.23 -10.13
C VAL A 9 14.38 2.12 -11.64
N GLY A 10 13.45 2.76 -12.37
CA GLY A 10 13.38 2.70 -13.83
C GLY A 10 14.57 3.38 -14.54
N ALA A 11 15.16 4.41 -13.91
CA ALA A 11 16.36 5.08 -14.39
C ALA A 11 17.67 4.41 -13.91
N ALA A 12 17.59 3.26 -13.22
CA ALA A 12 18.73 2.53 -12.67
C ALA A 12 19.70 3.42 -11.86
N LEU A 13 19.14 4.35 -11.07
CA LEU A 13 19.91 5.27 -10.25
C LEU A 13 20.65 4.55 -9.11
N PRO A 14 21.67 5.18 -8.51
CA PRO A 14 22.45 4.58 -7.43
C PRO A 14 21.61 4.15 -6.23
N VAL A 15 22.10 3.16 -5.48
CA VAL A 15 21.41 2.56 -4.32
C VAL A 15 20.98 3.60 -3.27
N TRP A 16 21.78 4.65 -3.03
CA TRP A 16 21.44 5.70 -2.09
C TRP A 16 20.18 6.48 -2.51
N ALA A 17 19.98 6.69 -3.81
CA ALA A 17 18.79 7.36 -4.35
C ALA A 17 17.56 6.46 -4.20
N GLY A 18 17.73 5.14 -4.41
CA GLY A 18 16.72 4.14 -4.10
C GLY A 18 16.33 4.15 -2.61
N GLY A 19 17.33 4.21 -1.73
CA GLY A 19 17.17 4.35 -0.29
C GLY A 19 16.38 5.60 0.13
N ALA A 20 16.71 6.75 -0.45
CA ALA A 20 15.99 7.99 -0.21
C ALA A 20 14.53 7.92 -0.70
N ALA A 21 14.30 7.31 -1.87
CA ALA A 21 12.96 7.15 -2.42
C ALA A 21 12.08 6.20 -1.60
N ILE A 22 12.62 5.08 -1.12
CA ILE A 22 11.87 4.16 -0.25
C ILE A 22 11.61 4.78 1.12
N LEU A 23 12.54 5.56 1.67
CA LEU A 23 12.33 6.32 2.90
C LEU A 23 11.17 7.30 2.74
N LEU A 24 11.11 8.02 1.62
CA LEU A 24 10.00 8.93 1.31
C LEU A 24 8.66 8.18 1.20
N VAL A 25 8.65 6.99 0.61
CA VAL A 25 7.48 6.10 0.60
C VAL A 25 7.07 5.72 2.02
N GLY A 26 8.02 5.37 2.88
CA GLY A 26 7.80 5.05 4.29
C GLY A 26 7.18 6.22 5.07
N ILE A 27 7.78 7.42 4.99
CA ILE A 27 7.28 8.63 5.67
C ILE A 27 5.86 8.95 5.21
N SER A 28 5.63 9.03 3.90
CA SER A 28 4.30 9.36 3.36
C SER A 28 3.23 8.34 3.75
N SER A 29 3.57 7.04 3.75
CA SER A 29 2.66 5.96 4.13
C SER A 29 2.38 5.95 5.63
N GLY A 30 3.40 6.21 6.45
CA GLY A 30 3.29 6.29 7.91
C GLY A 30 2.39 7.44 8.35
N ILE A 31 2.64 8.64 7.83
CA ILE A 31 1.79 9.81 8.09
C ILE A 31 0.33 9.50 7.75
N ARG A 32 0.06 9.04 6.52
CA ARG A 32 -1.30 8.68 6.10
C ARG A 32 -1.93 7.63 7.02
N GLY A 33 -1.20 6.58 7.37
CA GLY A 33 -1.70 5.49 8.21
C GLY A 33 -2.13 5.98 9.59
N VAL A 34 -1.31 6.81 10.24
CA VAL A 34 -1.60 7.38 11.57
C VAL A 34 -2.85 8.27 11.52
N PHE A 35 -2.94 9.18 10.55
CA PHE A 35 -4.09 10.08 10.45
C PHE A 35 -5.39 9.34 10.11
N VAL A 36 -5.35 8.33 9.22
CA VAL A 36 -6.53 7.52 8.89
C VAL A 36 -7.01 6.72 10.11
N LEU A 37 -6.10 6.08 10.84
CA LEU A 37 -6.42 5.33 12.05
C LEU A 37 -7.02 6.23 13.14
N ALA A 38 -6.40 7.39 13.38
CA ALA A 38 -6.89 8.35 14.34
C ALA A 38 -8.29 8.87 13.97
N GLY A 39 -8.49 9.22 12.70
CA GLY A 39 -9.78 9.71 12.19
C GLY A 39 -10.91 8.69 12.34
N VAL A 40 -10.69 7.44 11.92
CA VAL A 40 -11.70 6.39 12.03
C VAL A 40 -11.98 6.04 13.49
N THR A 41 -10.95 5.99 14.33
CA THR A 41 -11.12 5.72 15.77
C THR A 41 -11.88 6.84 16.49
N ALA A 42 -11.72 8.10 16.05
CA ALA A 42 -12.45 9.23 16.60
C ALA A 42 -13.95 9.20 16.22
N LEU A 43 -14.28 8.72 15.02
CA LEU A 43 -15.65 8.56 14.54
C LEU A 43 -16.34 7.29 15.08
N ALA A 44 -15.58 6.35 15.65
CA ALA A 44 -16.10 5.09 16.17
C ALA A 44 -16.98 5.29 17.43
N PRO A 45 -18.13 4.59 17.52
CA PRO A 45 -18.93 4.51 18.74
C PRO A 45 -18.09 4.03 19.93
N LYS A 46 -18.36 4.57 21.13
CA LYS A 46 -17.56 4.26 22.33
C LYS A 46 -17.51 2.77 22.66
N GLU A 47 -18.62 2.07 22.43
CA GLU A 47 -18.78 0.63 22.72
C GLU A 47 -17.96 -0.27 21.79
N SER A 48 -17.71 0.15 20.55
CA SER A 48 -17.03 -0.65 19.52
C SER A 48 -15.65 -0.11 19.12
N ARG A 49 -15.17 0.96 19.76
CA ARG A 49 -13.91 1.63 19.44
C ARG A 49 -12.70 0.69 19.43
N GLY A 50 -12.59 -0.19 20.41
CA GLY A 50 -11.51 -1.18 20.49
C GLY A 50 -11.56 -2.19 19.34
N ALA A 51 -12.75 -2.67 18.99
CA ALA A 51 -12.95 -3.61 17.88
C ALA A 51 -12.64 -2.96 16.53
N ILE A 52 -13.08 -1.72 16.31
CA ILE A 52 -12.79 -0.95 15.08
C ILE A 52 -11.29 -0.70 14.95
N PHE A 53 -10.62 -0.28 16.02
CA PHE A 53 -9.16 -0.09 16.03
C PHE A 53 -8.42 -1.38 15.70
N GLY A 54 -8.84 -2.51 16.28
CA GLY A 54 -8.29 -3.83 15.97
C GLY A 54 -8.50 -4.23 14.51
N ALA A 55 -9.72 -4.07 13.99
CA ALA A 55 -10.06 -4.39 12.61
C ALA A 55 -9.24 -3.59 11.59
N MET A 56 -8.97 -2.31 11.87
CA MET A 56 -8.11 -1.48 11.01
C MET A 56 -6.68 -2.00 10.95
N ASN A 57 -6.10 -2.34 12.11
CA ASN A 57 -4.76 -2.91 12.15
C ASN A 57 -4.69 -4.25 11.42
N MET A 58 -5.69 -5.12 11.65
CA MET A 58 -5.79 -6.41 10.95
C MET A 58 -5.91 -6.21 9.43
N THR A 59 -6.66 -5.20 8.97
CA THR A 59 -6.77 -4.89 7.54
C THR A 59 -5.40 -4.55 6.95
N VAL A 60 -4.61 -3.71 7.63
CA VAL A 60 -3.26 -3.34 7.17
C VAL A 60 -2.33 -4.57 7.12
N VAL A 61 -2.32 -5.38 8.18
CA VAL A 61 -1.49 -6.58 8.25
C VAL A 61 -1.87 -7.61 7.18
N LEU A 62 -3.15 -7.93 7.06
CA LEU A 62 -3.64 -8.88 6.05
C LEU A 62 -3.33 -8.39 4.63
N THR A 63 -3.52 -7.10 4.38
CA THR A 63 -3.15 -6.49 3.09
C THR A 63 -1.65 -6.66 2.84
N ALA A 64 -0.79 -6.38 3.82
CA ALA A 64 0.65 -6.55 3.67
C ALA A 64 1.03 -8.01 3.35
N VAL A 65 0.43 -8.98 4.04
CA VAL A 65 0.64 -10.42 3.77
C VAL A 65 0.24 -10.78 2.34
N VAL A 66 -0.94 -10.36 1.89
CA VAL A 66 -1.42 -10.63 0.52
C VAL A 66 -0.48 -10.03 -0.52
N PHE A 67 -0.04 -8.78 -0.33
CA PHE A 67 0.87 -8.13 -1.28
C PHE A 67 2.27 -8.75 -1.26
N GLN A 68 2.83 -9.08 -0.10
CA GLN A 68 4.13 -9.73 0.00
C GLN A 68 4.13 -11.12 -0.62
N TRP A 69 3.08 -11.91 -0.34
CA TRP A 69 2.91 -13.23 -0.92
C TRP A 69 2.65 -13.15 -2.43
N GLY A 70 1.74 -12.27 -2.85
CA GLY A 70 1.38 -12.09 -4.26
C GLY A 70 2.55 -11.62 -5.12
N THR A 71 3.35 -10.66 -4.64
CA THR A 71 4.58 -10.27 -5.37
C THR A 71 5.61 -11.39 -5.40
N GLY A 72 5.72 -12.18 -4.33
CA GLY A 72 6.56 -13.39 -4.31
C GLY A 72 6.17 -14.39 -5.39
N LEU A 73 4.87 -14.65 -5.57
CA LEU A 73 4.38 -15.50 -6.67
C LEU A 73 4.73 -14.91 -8.04
N ILE A 74 4.55 -13.61 -8.24
CA ILE A 74 4.87 -12.95 -9.51
C ILE A 74 6.36 -13.07 -9.84
N ILE A 75 7.23 -12.83 -8.84
CA ILE A 75 8.68 -12.91 -9.01
C ILE A 75 9.09 -14.35 -9.37
N ASN A 76 8.45 -15.36 -8.77
CA ASN A 76 8.73 -16.79 -9.04
C ASN A 76 8.37 -17.25 -10.45
N LEU A 77 7.58 -16.50 -11.22
CA LEU A 77 7.26 -16.83 -12.61
C LEU A 77 8.44 -16.60 -13.57
N TYR A 78 9.47 -15.86 -13.12
CA TYR A 78 10.62 -15.52 -13.95
C TYR A 78 11.78 -16.49 -13.73
N PRO A 79 12.43 -16.98 -14.80
CA PRO A 79 13.47 -18.00 -14.71
C PRO A 79 14.69 -17.48 -13.96
N SER A 80 15.11 -18.20 -12.92
CA SER A 80 16.30 -17.92 -12.12
C SER A 80 17.50 -18.73 -12.63
N LEU A 81 18.69 -18.12 -12.62
CA LEU A 81 19.94 -18.79 -12.97
C LEU A 81 20.45 -19.71 -11.85
N ALA A 82 19.97 -19.51 -10.62
CA ALA A 82 20.29 -20.33 -9.45
C ALA A 82 19.17 -20.21 -8.40
N PRO A 83 18.97 -21.24 -7.54
CA PRO A 83 18.03 -21.14 -6.41
C PRO A 83 18.32 -19.92 -5.54
N GLY A 84 17.29 -19.11 -5.28
CA GLY A 84 17.40 -17.88 -4.48
C GLY A 84 17.91 -16.64 -5.22
N VAL A 85 18.29 -16.75 -6.51
CA VAL A 85 18.66 -15.60 -7.35
C VAL A 85 17.47 -15.24 -8.24
N TYR A 86 16.89 -14.07 -8.00
CA TYR A 86 15.76 -13.59 -8.82
C TYR A 86 16.22 -12.57 -9.85
N PRO A 87 15.81 -12.73 -11.11
CA PRO A 87 16.20 -11.81 -12.17
C PRO A 87 15.51 -10.43 -11.96
N PRO A 88 16.16 -9.30 -12.32
CA PRO A 88 15.60 -7.95 -12.18
C PRO A 88 14.22 -7.78 -12.83
N GLU A 89 13.94 -8.54 -13.89
CA GLU A 89 12.67 -8.56 -14.61
C GLU A 89 11.51 -8.98 -13.70
N GLY A 90 11.72 -9.94 -12.81
CA GLY A 90 10.71 -10.40 -11.86
C GLY A 90 10.35 -9.33 -10.83
N TYR A 91 11.36 -8.63 -10.29
CA TYR A 91 11.13 -7.50 -9.39
C TYR A 91 10.36 -6.38 -10.08
N ARG A 92 10.73 -6.04 -11.33
CA ARG A 92 10.02 -5.02 -12.12
C ARG A 92 8.56 -5.41 -12.33
N ALA A 93 8.28 -6.67 -12.68
CA ALA A 93 6.92 -7.16 -12.83
C ALA A 93 6.11 -7.07 -11.52
N GLY A 94 6.73 -7.43 -10.39
CA GLY A 94 6.12 -7.27 -9.06
C GLY A 94 5.77 -5.80 -8.74
N PHE A 95 6.69 -4.87 -8.98
CA PHE A 95 6.45 -3.44 -8.77
C PHE A 95 5.33 -2.88 -9.68
N LEU A 96 5.28 -3.32 -10.94
CA LEU A 96 4.22 -2.93 -11.88
C LEU A 96 2.86 -3.49 -11.44
N ALA A 97 2.80 -4.73 -10.97
CA ALA A 97 1.58 -5.32 -10.45
C ALA A 97 1.03 -4.55 -9.23
N VAL A 98 1.90 -4.18 -8.28
CA VAL A 98 1.51 -3.33 -7.13
C VAL A 98 1.02 -1.97 -7.61
N THR A 99 1.69 -1.36 -8.60
CA THR A 99 1.26 -0.08 -9.19
C THR A 99 -0.13 -0.20 -9.82
N GLY A 100 -0.39 -1.29 -10.55
CA GLY A 100 -1.70 -1.58 -11.15
C GLY A 100 -2.79 -1.75 -10.09
N ALA A 101 -2.51 -2.50 -9.03
CA ALA A 101 -3.43 -2.69 -7.91
C ALA A 101 -3.75 -1.37 -7.19
N MET A 102 -2.74 -0.51 -6.96
CA MET A 102 -2.95 0.83 -6.42
C MET A 102 -3.82 1.67 -7.35
N GLY A 103 -3.55 1.66 -8.67
CA GLY A 103 -4.38 2.33 -9.67
C GLY A 103 -5.84 1.86 -9.65
N LEU A 104 -6.07 0.55 -9.61
CA LEU A 104 -7.40 -0.04 -9.51
C LEU A 104 -8.12 0.37 -8.22
N SER A 105 -7.43 0.37 -7.08
CA SER A 105 -8.02 0.81 -5.81
C SER A 105 -8.51 2.26 -5.87
N LEU A 106 -7.79 3.15 -6.56
CA LEU A 106 -8.20 4.54 -6.75
C LEU A 106 -9.44 4.65 -7.65
N LEU A 107 -9.56 3.79 -8.66
CA LEU A 107 -10.74 3.72 -9.52
C LEU A 107 -11.97 3.23 -8.75
N VAL A 108 -11.81 2.18 -7.93
CA VAL A 108 -12.89 1.66 -7.07
C VAL A 108 -13.30 2.69 -6.03
N LEU A 109 -12.36 3.45 -5.45
CA LEU A 109 -12.70 4.54 -4.54
C LEU A 109 -13.54 5.64 -5.19
N ARG A 110 -13.40 5.89 -6.50
CA ARG A 110 -14.29 6.82 -7.21
C ARG A 110 -15.73 6.30 -7.34
N MET A 111 -15.91 4.98 -7.26
CA MET A 111 -17.23 4.33 -7.32
C MET A 111 -17.94 4.29 -5.97
N LEU A 112 -17.21 4.40 -4.86
CA LEU A 112 -17.83 4.60 -3.55
C LEU A 112 -18.49 5.98 -3.51
N GLY A 113 -19.82 6.01 -3.42
CA GLY A 113 -20.61 7.23 -3.30
C GLY A 113 -20.21 8.05 -2.07
N LYS A 114 -20.57 9.34 -2.06
CA LYS A 114 -20.30 10.27 -0.93
C LYS A 114 -21.18 10.00 0.30
N GLU A 115 -21.97 8.94 0.29
CA GLU A 115 -22.92 8.57 1.35
C GLU A 115 -22.29 8.48 2.75
N PRO A 116 -21.03 8.02 2.96
CA PRO A 116 -20.38 8.03 4.27
C PRO A 116 -20.04 9.44 4.79
N LEU A 117 -20.10 10.46 3.93
CA LEU A 117 -19.83 11.87 4.24
C LEU A 117 -21.12 12.68 4.37
N GLY A 118 -22.29 12.03 4.25
CA GLY A 118 -23.61 12.64 4.35
C GLY A 118 -23.97 12.99 5.79
N SER A 119 -23.83 14.28 6.12
CA SER A 119 -24.53 15.04 7.17
C SER A 119 -25.04 14.26 8.39
N SER A 120 -24.24 14.27 9.47
CA SER A 120 -24.84 14.48 10.80
C SER A 120 -25.37 15.92 10.83
N SER A 121 -26.55 16.12 10.25
CA SER A 121 -27.35 17.31 10.47
C SER A 121 -28.66 16.91 11.12
N ALA A 122 -28.84 17.51 12.30
CA ALA A 122 -30.09 17.75 13.03
C ALA A 122 -30.46 16.70 14.08
N PRO A 123 -31.27 17.11 15.06
CA PRO A 123 -31.09 18.23 15.99
C PRO A 123 -31.05 17.78 17.46
#